data_AF-A0A1I1U7Q5-F1
#
_entry.id   AF-A0A1I1U7Q5-F1
#
_cell.length_a   1.000
_cell.length_b   1.000
_cell.length_c   1.000
_cell.angle_alpha   90.00
_cell.angle_beta   90.00
_cell.angle_gamma   90.00
#
_symmetry.space_group_name_H-M   'P 1'
#
loop_
_entity.id
_entity.type
_entity.pdbx_description
1 polymer ?
#
loop_
_entity_poly.entity_id
_entity_poly.type
_entity_poly.pdbx_seq_one_letter_code
_entity_poly.pdbx_strand_id
1 'polypeptide(L)'
;MRRTHATPLTLLALALFAGALPACGESRQEMLEREMEYQKAGRKDDKGVPIPEIPPDEMREALRPLLTQIYSNTERLPDVTEGDIEPTDGRNYALQPGVLAVVTVKKGLSKADKARAIILGVAEADAWTFRKNARKEFALLVEKLKYSFGDETKQKVLDAYPHLKLLSFFGTPEADKAIGELSGDAKSVAEAMRKEYTDGKQDIWKKWMGVKMYARRLVGQDEPFRSVLKKIAKDFGQEEVPPRPFKESVDEPFKAWAEAIEKDEKLLTMLTNYKELRDRVDFLGEAHTLWAIEGSPLVPERAKGVVIDKKIGYGFFREDLGGGYNDLVFVFSKKLGGNELKRAFLHSFLFRQLLTDFQLLSTAGSDFAKRGPDGQIDIGTATVPDKYDPLYASCGGTAALETMLYSFNNEFALLNGVPSKVKDSEAALKIAHKCIVDGAAGDIKIPAKDDEFDTEGPAPASRLALFQMLARFENIKVNTAVLAGDQRTAEDDAIDEGEKLLKQLKAQADAKNKE
;
A
#
# COMPACT_ATOMS: atom_id res chain seq x y z
N MET A 1 1.83 29.37 -61.55
CA MET A 1 1.40 28.00 -61.89
C MET A 1 1.29 27.19 -60.59
N ARG A 2 0.39 26.20 -60.61
CA ARG A 2 -0.24 25.46 -59.50
C ARG A 2 0.67 24.47 -58.74
N ARG A 3 0.22 24.17 -57.49
CA ARG A 3 0.31 22.92 -56.69
C ARG A 3 1.69 22.63 -56.02
N THR A 4 1.80 22.12 -54.78
CA THR A 4 0.91 21.33 -53.89
C THR A 4 1.43 21.32 -52.44
N HIS A 5 0.55 20.97 -51.50
CA HIS A 5 0.73 20.76 -50.05
C HIS A 5 1.96 19.95 -49.60
N ALA A 6 2.52 20.35 -48.45
CA ALA A 6 3.00 19.43 -47.41
C ALA A 6 2.93 20.13 -46.03
N THR A 7 2.25 19.48 -45.10
CA THR A 7 2.04 19.75 -43.68
C THR A 7 3.33 19.76 -42.85
N PRO A 8 3.40 20.48 -41.70
CA PRO A 8 4.22 20.08 -40.57
C PRO A 8 3.30 19.43 -39.52
N LEU A 9 3.17 18.11 -39.58
CA LEU A 9 2.57 17.30 -38.51
C LEU A 9 3.65 16.35 -38.00
N THR A 10 4.57 16.89 -37.20
CA THR A 10 5.57 16.11 -36.47
C THR A 10 6.16 16.96 -35.35
N LEU A 11 5.44 17.05 -34.23
CA LEU A 11 5.97 17.34 -32.87
C LEU A 11 4.79 17.44 -31.89
N LEU A 12 4.11 16.31 -31.66
CA LEU A 12 3.45 15.98 -30.39
C LEU A 12 3.05 14.50 -30.41
N ALA A 13 4.04 13.63 -30.55
CA ALA A 13 3.88 12.20 -30.40
C ALA A 13 4.79 11.74 -29.26
N LEU A 14 4.36 12.01 -28.03
CA LEU A 14 4.67 11.25 -26.81
C LEU A 14 3.82 11.89 -25.69
N ALA A 15 3.15 11.07 -24.88
CA ALA A 15 2.33 11.40 -23.69
C ALA A 15 0.78 11.36 -23.82
N LEU A 16 0.21 10.65 -24.79
CA LEU A 16 -1.20 10.20 -24.76
C LEU A 16 -1.33 8.73 -25.16
N PHE A 17 -0.74 7.84 -24.35
CA PHE A 17 -1.02 6.40 -24.38
C PHE A 17 -1.02 5.86 -22.94
N ALA A 18 -2.02 6.26 -22.17
CA ALA A 18 -2.39 5.60 -20.91
C ALA A 18 -3.80 6.07 -20.48
N GLY A 19 -4.80 5.84 -21.31
CA GLY A 19 -6.15 6.34 -21.03
C GLY A 19 -7.23 5.85 -21.97
N ALA A 20 -7.14 4.61 -22.45
CA ALA A 20 -8.21 3.92 -23.16
C ALA A 20 -7.86 2.43 -23.28
N LEU A 21 -7.94 1.69 -22.17
CA LEU A 21 -8.35 0.29 -22.26
C LEU A 21 -9.86 0.28 -21.97
N PRO A 22 -10.68 -0.32 -22.84
CA PRO A 22 -12.11 -0.31 -22.66
C PRO A 22 -12.47 -1.00 -21.34
N ALA A 23 -13.40 -0.39 -20.62
CA ALA A 23 -14.11 -1.01 -19.52
C ALA A 23 -14.87 -2.25 -20.04
N CYS A 24 -14.21 -3.40 -20.02
CA CYS A 24 -14.89 -4.69 -19.95
C CYS A 24 -15.15 -4.97 -18.47
N GLY A 25 -16.24 -4.39 -17.94
CA GLY A 25 -16.76 -4.74 -16.63
C GLY A 25 -17.37 -6.12 -16.70
N GLU A 26 -16.57 -7.14 -16.38
CA GLU A 26 -17.04 -8.50 -16.20
C GLU A 26 -18.09 -8.52 -15.08
N SER A 27 -19.28 -9.05 -15.37
CA SER A 27 -20.34 -9.14 -14.37
C SER A 27 -19.95 -10.11 -13.26
N ARG A 28 -20.53 -9.95 -12.06
CA ARG A 28 -20.29 -10.86 -10.91
C ARG A 28 -20.54 -12.34 -11.27
N GLN A 29 -21.42 -12.59 -12.22
CA GLN A 29 -21.78 -13.92 -12.69
C GLN A 29 -20.74 -14.49 -13.66
N GLU A 30 -20.22 -13.68 -14.60
CA GLU A 30 -19.11 -14.07 -15.48
C GLU A 30 -17.82 -14.30 -14.71
N MET A 31 -17.56 -13.52 -13.66
CA MET A 31 -16.39 -13.70 -12.79
C MET A 31 -16.47 -15.00 -11.98
N LEU A 32 -17.67 -15.37 -11.49
CA LEU A 32 -17.95 -16.64 -10.81
C LEU A 32 -17.93 -17.82 -11.76
N GLU A 33 -18.45 -17.67 -12.98
CA GLU A 33 -18.39 -18.68 -14.03
C GLU A 33 -16.96 -18.90 -14.49
N ARG A 34 -16.14 -17.85 -14.58
CA ARG A 34 -14.71 -17.97 -14.88
C ARG A 34 -13.93 -18.62 -13.73
N GLU A 35 -14.19 -18.27 -12.47
CA GLU A 35 -13.60 -18.95 -11.32
C GLU A 35 -14.03 -20.42 -11.23
N MET A 36 -15.30 -20.71 -11.53
CA MET A 36 -15.81 -22.09 -11.64
C MET A 36 -15.24 -22.81 -12.85
N GLU A 37 -14.98 -22.13 -13.97
CA GLU A 37 -14.29 -22.68 -15.14
C GLU A 37 -12.81 -22.91 -14.86
N TYR A 38 -12.12 -22.07 -14.09
CA TYR A 38 -10.76 -22.34 -13.62
C TYR A 38 -10.74 -23.51 -12.63
N GLN A 39 -11.70 -23.59 -11.70
CA GLN A 39 -11.86 -24.76 -10.81
C GLN A 39 -12.24 -26.03 -11.57
N LYS A 40 -13.05 -25.93 -12.64
CA LYS A 40 -13.41 -27.07 -13.50
C LYS A 40 -12.31 -27.43 -14.49
N ALA A 41 -11.52 -26.46 -14.97
CA ALA A 41 -10.35 -26.67 -15.82
C ALA A 41 -9.18 -27.30 -15.04
N GLY A 42 -9.10 -27.05 -13.73
CA GLY A 42 -8.27 -27.81 -12.79
C GLY A 42 -8.84 -29.19 -12.42
N ARG A 43 -10.04 -29.56 -12.93
CA ARG A 43 -10.62 -30.91 -12.88
C ARG A 43 -10.67 -31.55 -14.27
N LYS A 44 -9.67 -31.33 -15.11
CA LYS A 44 -9.30 -32.41 -16.03
C LYS A 44 -8.74 -33.53 -15.17
N ASP A 45 -9.07 -34.77 -15.49
CA ASP A 45 -8.51 -35.97 -14.89
C ASP A 45 -6.98 -35.99 -15.09
N ASP A 46 -6.26 -35.17 -14.35
CA ASP A 46 -4.85 -35.34 -14.12
C ASP A 46 -4.78 -36.60 -13.27
N LYS A 47 -4.50 -37.72 -13.94
CA LYS A 47 -3.76 -38.81 -13.31
C LYS A 47 -2.55 -38.13 -12.67
N GLY A 48 -2.68 -37.83 -11.37
CA GLY A 48 -1.76 -36.95 -10.67
C GLY A 48 -0.34 -37.38 -11.00
N VAL A 49 0.50 -36.43 -11.39
CA VAL A 49 1.94 -36.67 -11.52
C VAL A 49 2.35 -37.40 -10.24
N PRO A 50 2.89 -38.63 -10.33
CA PRO A 50 3.27 -39.39 -9.15
C PRO A 50 4.15 -38.50 -8.29
N ILE A 51 3.75 -38.29 -7.03
CA ILE A 51 4.57 -37.50 -6.11
C ILE A 51 5.92 -38.22 -6.03
N PRO A 52 7.04 -37.56 -6.39
CA PRO A 52 8.34 -38.20 -6.31
C PRO A 52 8.56 -38.73 -4.89
N GLU A 53 8.83 -40.02 -4.75
CA GLU A 53 9.22 -40.59 -3.46
C GLU A 53 10.66 -40.16 -3.15
N ILE A 54 10.79 -39.08 -2.38
CA ILE A 54 12.05 -38.67 -1.79
C ILE A 54 12.20 -39.44 -0.47
N PRO A 55 13.30 -40.19 -0.25
CA PRO A 55 13.52 -40.90 0.99
C PRO A 55 13.56 -39.91 2.17
N PRO A 56 13.01 -40.28 3.35
CA PRO A 56 13.05 -39.41 4.52
C PRO A 56 14.49 -39.11 4.95
N ASP A 57 14.84 -37.83 5.02
CA ASP A 57 16.14 -37.39 5.54
C ASP A 57 16.25 -37.62 7.05
N GLU A 58 17.33 -38.26 7.51
CA GLU A 58 17.52 -38.63 8.91
C GLU A 58 17.48 -37.42 9.87
N MET A 59 18.08 -36.29 9.47
CA MET A 59 18.09 -35.08 10.32
C MET A 59 16.72 -34.40 10.35
N ARG A 60 16.01 -34.38 9.21
CA ARG A 60 14.62 -33.90 9.13
C ARG A 60 13.71 -34.71 10.04
N GLU A 61 13.84 -36.04 10.05
CA GLU A 61 13.08 -36.91 10.94
C GLU A 61 13.44 -36.68 12.41
N ALA A 62 14.73 -36.52 12.73
CA ALA A 62 15.17 -36.18 14.08
C ALA A 62 14.61 -34.83 14.56
N LEU A 63 14.40 -33.88 13.66
CA LEU A 63 13.81 -32.56 13.94
C LEU A 63 12.28 -32.52 13.90
N ARG A 64 11.61 -33.62 13.51
CA ARG A 64 10.16 -33.66 13.27
C ARG A 64 9.29 -33.05 14.39
N PRO A 65 9.54 -33.31 15.69
CA PRO A 65 8.76 -32.71 16.78
C PRO A 65 8.72 -31.17 16.72
N LEU A 66 9.84 -30.55 16.35
CA LEU A 66 9.98 -29.12 16.20
C LEU A 66 9.44 -28.61 14.86
N LEU A 67 9.76 -29.29 13.74
CA LEU A 67 9.34 -28.85 12.41
C LEU A 67 7.81 -28.84 12.25
N THR A 68 7.11 -29.76 12.93
CA THR A 68 5.64 -29.85 12.90
C THR A 68 4.96 -28.68 13.62
N GLN A 69 5.65 -28.02 14.55
CA GLN A 69 5.14 -26.81 15.21
C GLN A 69 5.44 -25.55 14.41
N ILE A 70 6.51 -25.56 13.61
CA ILE A 70 6.89 -24.44 12.74
C ILE A 70 6.00 -24.41 11.50
N TYR A 71 5.82 -25.56 10.84
CA TYR A 71 5.15 -25.65 9.54
C TYR A 71 3.62 -25.78 9.70
N SER A 72 2.87 -24.86 9.10
CA SER A 72 1.41 -24.82 9.24
C SER A 72 0.65 -25.94 8.52
N ASN A 73 1.27 -26.64 7.56
CA ASN A 73 0.65 -27.82 6.94
C ASN A 73 0.96 -29.07 7.77
N THR A 74 -0.09 -29.61 8.40
CA THR A 74 -0.02 -30.77 9.29
C THR A 74 -0.01 -32.12 8.56
N GLU A 75 -0.32 -32.15 7.26
CA GLU A 75 -0.41 -33.39 6.48
C GLU A 75 0.97 -33.92 6.07
N ARG A 76 1.89 -33.03 5.71
CA ARG A 76 3.23 -33.39 5.23
C ARG A 76 4.22 -32.27 5.44
N LEU A 77 5.33 -32.55 6.13
CA LEU A 77 6.48 -31.64 6.21
C LEU A 77 7.19 -31.53 4.85
N PRO A 78 7.91 -30.44 4.56
CA PRO A 78 8.75 -30.34 3.36
C PRO A 78 9.73 -31.52 3.28
N ASP A 79 9.99 -31.99 2.07
CA ASP A 79 11.01 -33.00 1.83
C ASP A 79 12.39 -32.34 1.84
N VAL A 80 13.43 -33.11 2.15
CA VAL A 80 14.82 -32.62 2.21
C VAL A 80 15.67 -33.41 1.24
N THR A 81 16.42 -32.70 0.42
CA THR A 81 17.40 -33.28 -0.52
C THR A 81 18.76 -32.62 -0.32
N GLU A 82 19.84 -33.28 -0.76
CA GLU A 82 21.16 -32.67 -0.80
C GLU A 82 21.53 -32.31 -2.24
N GLY A 83 22.13 -31.14 -2.43
CA GLY A 83 22.52 -30.67 -3.76
C GLY A 83 23.72 -29.74 -3.73
N ASP A 84 24.34 -29.58 -4.90
CA ASP A 84 25.32 -28.52 -5.13
C ASP A 84 24.54 -27.24 -5.45
N ILE A 85 24.41 -26.39 -4.42
CA ILE A 85 23.74 -25.10 -4.49
C ILE A 85 24.73 -23.99 -4.14
N GLU A 86 24.62 -22.86 -4.83
CA GLU A 86 25.32 -21.64 -4.45
C GLU A 86 24.59 -20.98 -3.27
N PRO A 87 25.23 -20.80 -2.11
CA PRO A 87 24.58 -20.18 -0.97
C PRO A 87 24.36 -18.69 -1.25
N THR A 88 23.10 -18.28 -1.40
CA THR A 88 22.73 -16.85 -1.41
C THR A 88 22.71 -16.36 0.03
N ASP A 89 23.45 -15.29 0.33
CA ASP A 89 23.43 -14.56 1.61
C ASP A 89 23.63 -15.44 2.88
N GLY A 90 24.48 -16.46 2.79
CA GLY A 90 24.81 -17.34 3.91
C GLY A 90 23.74 -18.40 4.23
N ARG A 91 22.75 -18.59 3.35
CA ARG A 91 21.80 -19.71 3.42
C ARG A 91 22.42 -20.98 2.86
N ASN A 92 22.55 -21.98 3.71
CA ASN A 92 23.02 -23.31 3.32
C ASN A 92 21.90 -24.19 2.72
N TYR A 93 20.83 -23.58 2.19
CA TYR A 93 19.71 -24.26 1.54
C TYR A 93 19.13 -23.45 0.38
N ALA A 94 18.44 -24.15 -0.52
CA ALA A 94 17.54 -23.59 -1.52
C ALA A 94 16.14 -24.18 -1.31
N LEU A 95 15.10 -23.38 -1.61
CA LEU A 95 13.71 -23.78 -1.46
C LEU A 95 13.03 -23.88 -2.83
N GLN A 96 12.47 -25.05 -3.12
CA GLN A 96 11.42 -25.18 -4.12
C GLN A 96 10.06 -25.01 -3.41
N PRO A 97 9.35 -23.88 -3.60
CA PRO A 97 8.10 -23.61 -2.90
C PRO A 97 6.92 -24.40 -3.48
N GLY A 98 5.87 -24.57 -2.66
CA GLY A 98 4.60 -25.17 -3.07
C GLY A 98 4.03 -26.15 -2.05
N VAL A 99 2.93 -26.82 -2.41
CA VAL A 99 2.29 -27.86 -1.56
C VAL A 99 3.24 -29.03 -1.28
N LEU A 100 4.12 -29.34 -2.23
CA LEU A 100 5.19 -30.34 -2.13
C LEU A 100 6.54 -29.63 -2.04
N ALA A 101 6.69 -28.73 -1.06
CA ALA A 101 7.92 -27.98 -0.89
C ALA A 101 9.13 -28.91 -0.66
N VAL A 102 10.25 -28.59 -1.31
CA VAL A 102 11.52 -29.31 -1.16
C VAL A 102 12.58 -28.33 -0.69
N VAL A 103 13.23 -28.66 0.43
CA VAL A 103 14.39 -27.96 0.96
C VAL A 103 15.64 -28.69 0.51
N THR A 104 16.37 -28.13 -0.44
CA THR A 104 17.66 -28.67 -0.87
C THR A 104 18.75 -28.07 0.00
N VAL A 105 19.41 -28.87 0.84
CA VAL A 105 20.55 -28.43 1.64
C VAL A 105 21.85 -28.60 0.87
N LYS A 106 22.83 -27.73 1.15
CA LYS A 106 24.15 -27.82 0.54
C LYS A 106 24.82 -29.16 0.90
N LYS A 107 25.45 -29.78 -0.09
CA LYS A 107 26.21 -31.02 0.11
C LYS A 107 27.42 -30.78 1.01
N GLY A 108 27.71 -31.74 1.90
CA GLY A 108 28.91 -31.72 2.75
C GLY A 108 28.84 -30.81 3.98
N LEU A 109 27.65 -30.32 4.35
CA LEU A 109 27.45 -29.57 5.59
C LEU A 109 27.73 -30.42 6.83
N SER A 110 28.15 -29.76 7.91
CA SER A 110 28.16 -30.40 9.23
C SER A 110 26.73 -30.77 9.64
N LYS A 111 26.57 -31.76 10.54
CA LYS A 111 25.24 -32.12 11.08
C LYS A 111 24.51 -30.91 11.68
N ALA A 112 25.26 -30.02 12.35
CA ALA A 112 24.70 -28.81 12.95
C ALA A 112 24.23 -27.81 11.90
N ASP A 113 25.03 -27.56 10.86
CA ASP A 113 24.66 -26.63 9.78
C ASP A 113 23.50 -27.18 8.94
N LYS A 114 23.48 -28.50 8.70
CA LYS A 114 22.36 -29.18 8.05
C LYS A 114 21.07 -29.02 8.87
N ALA A 115 21.12 -29.24 10.18
CA ALA A 115 19.96 -29.05 11.06
C ALA A 115 19.44 -27.60 11.02
N ARG A 116 20.33 -26.61 11.12
CA ARG A 116 19.98 -25.18 11.03
C ARG A 116 19.36 -24.83 9.66
N ALA A 117 19.93 -25.34 8.58
CA ALA A 117 19.44 -25.13 7.22
C ALA A 117 18.03 -25.72 7.03
N ILE A 118 17.76 -26.91 7.57
CA ILE A 118 16.42 -27.52 7.54
C ILE A 118 15.42 -26.69 8.34
N ILE A 119 15.75 -26.25 9.56
CA ILE A 119 14.85 -25.43 10.39
C ILE A 119 14.48 -24.13 9.67
N LEU A 120 15.46 -23.42 9.10
CA LEU A 120 15.24 -22.19 8.33
C LEU A 120 14.44 -22.45 7.05
N GLY A 121 14.79 -23.47 6.28
CA GLY A 121 14.11 -23.80 5.03
C GLY A 121 12.65 -24.21 5.24
N VAL A 122 12.35 -24.93 6.31
CA VAL A 122 10.95 -25.27 6.68
C VAL A 122 10.18 -24.03 7.14
N ALA A 123 10.81 -23.13 7.91
CA ALA A 123 10.21 -21.84 8.27
C ALA A 123 9.95 -20.94 7.04
N GLU A 124 10.78 -21.01 6.00
CA GLU A 124 10.56 -20.29 4.74
C GLU A 124 9.45 -20.95 3.92
N ALA A 125 9.44 -22.28 3.82
CA ALA A 125 8.41 -23.05 3.13
C ALA A 125 7.01 -22.76 3.69
N ASP A 126 6.91 -22.50 4.99
CA ASP A 126 5.66 -22.13 5.66
C ASP A 126 4.97 -20.92 4.99
N ALA A 127 5.72 -19.98 4.40
CA ALA A 127 5.12 -18.83 3.71
C ALA A 127 4.20 -19.25 2.55
N TRP A 128 4.48 -20.41 1.95
CA TRP A 128 3.83 -20.93 0.75
C TRP A 128 2.69 -21.90 1.03
N THR A 129 2.41 -22.21 2.32
CA THR A 129 1.29 -23.09 2.66
C THR A 129 -0.04 -22.41 2.39
N PHE A 130 -1.00 -23.17 1.87
CA PHE A 130 -2.37 -22.69 1.69
C PHE A 130 -2.97 -22.25 3.03
N ARG A 131 -3.59 -21.07 3.05
CA ARG A 131 -4.26 -20.54 4.24
C ARG A 131 -5.66 -20.08 3.85
N LYS A 132 -6.66 -20.67 4.49
CA LYS A 132 -8.09 -20.38 4.24
C LYS A 132 -8.44 -18.89 4.39
N ASN A 133 -7.71 -18.18 5.26
CA ASN A 133 -7.99 -16.78 5.57
C ASN A 133 -7.16 -15.78 4.73
N ALA A 134 -6.27 -16.25 3.85
CA ALA A 134 -5.48 -15.38 2.98
C ALA A 134 -6.40 -14.63 2.01
N ARG A 135 -6.16 -13.32 1.82
CA ARG A 135 -6.88 -12.50 0.83
C ARG A 135 -6.36 -12.76 -0.58
N LYS A 136 -5.04 -12.99 -0.73
CA LYS A 136 -4.36 -13.25 -1.99
C LYS A 136 -3.38 -14.40 -1.82
N GLU A 137 -3.13 -15.14 -2.89
CA GLU A 137 -2.07 -16.14 -2.88
C GLU A 137 -0.71 -15.47 -2.64
N PHE A 138 0.11 -16.07 -1.80
CA PHE A 138 1.41 -15.51 -1.45
C PHE A 138 2.29 -15.25 -2.69
N ALA A 139 2.23 -16.14 -3.69
CA ALA A 139 2.90 -15.98 -4.98
C ALA A 139 2.56 -14.63 -5.66
N LEU A 140 1.27 -14.28 -5.70
CA LEU A 140 0.80 -13.02 -6.30
C LEU A 140 1.29 -11.81 -5.51
N LEU A 141 1.34 -11.90 -4.19
CA LEU A 141 1.82 -10.81 -3.34
C LEU A 141 3.33 -10.55 -3.56
N VAL A 142 4.11 -11.61 -3.66
CA VAL A 142 5.57 -11.57 -3.91
C VAL A 142 5.87 -11.08 -5.33
N GLU A 143 5.07 -11.49 -6.32
CA GLU A 143 5.24 -11.02 -7.70
C GLU A 143 4.91 -9.52 -7.84
N LYS A 144 3.89 -9.03 -7.13
CA LYS A 144 3.61 -7.59 -7.05
C LYS A 144 4.76 -6.81 -6.43
N LEU A 145 5.44 -7.36 -5.42
CA LEU A 145 6.64 -6.73 -4.85
C LEU A 145 7.73 -6.58 -5.90
N LYS A 146 7.96 -7.62 -6.71
CA LYS A 146 8.92 -7.57 -7.83
C LYS A 146 8.58 -6.48 -8.84
N TYR A 147 7.36 -6.45 -9.36
CA TYR A 147 7.00 -5.47 -10.39
C TYR A 147 6.96 -4.04 -9.87
N SER A 148 6.71 -3.85 -8.58
CA SER A 148 6.64 -2.52 -7.97
C SER A 148 8.00 -1.99 -7.52
N PHE A 149 8.91 -2.86 -7.04
CA PHE A 149 10.15 -2.47 -6.34
C PHE A 149 11.42 -3.21 -6.77
N GLY A 150 11.34 -4.07 -7.78
CA GLY A 150 12.45 -4.89 -8.26
C GLY A 150 12.68 -6.17 -7.46
N ASP A 151 13.55 -7.02 -8.02
CA ASP A 151 13.86 -8.35 -7.46
C ASP A 151 14.62 -8.26 -6.12
N GLU A 152 15.46 -7.24 -5.90
CA GLU A 152 16.19 -7.06 -4.64
C GLU A 152 15.24 -6.83 -3.45
N THR A 153 14.24 -5.96 -3.62
CA THR A 153 13.24 -5.69 -2.57
C THR A 153 12.37 -6.91 -2.30
N LYS A 154 11.97 -7.62 -3.36
CA LYS A 154 11.27 -8.90 -3.23
C LYS A 154 12.09 -9.86 -2.36
N GLN A 155 13.38 -10.01 -2.65
CA GLN A 155 14.25 -10.93 -1.93
C GLN A 155 14.38 -10.55 -0.45
N LYS A 156 14.59 -9.26 -0.14
CA LYS A 156 14.62 -8.75 1.24
C LYS A 156 13.36 -9.10 2.05
N VAL A 157 12.18 -9.06 1.43
CA VAL A 157 10.91 -9.41 2.09
C VAL A 157 10.76 -10.91 2.28
N LEU A 158 11.09 -11.72 1.25
CA LEU A 158 11.13 -13.18 1.37
C LEU A 158 12.08 -13.59 2.49
N ASP A 159 13.22 -12.90 2.59
CA ASP A 159 14.24 -13.25 3.55
C ASP A 159 13.86 -12.97 4.98
N ALA A 160 13.04 -11.95 5.22
CA ALA A 160 12.56 -11.60 6.55
C ALA A 160 11.59 -12.65 7.13
N TYR A 161 10.79 -13.31 6.28
CA TYR A 161 9.73 -14.22 6.73
C TYR A 161 10.21 -15.37 7.63
N PRO A 162 11.19 -16.22 7.23
CA PRO A 162 11.62 -17.34 8.08
C PRO A 162 12.13 -16.87 9.44
N HIS A 163 12.81 -15.73 9.49
CA HIS A 163 13.27 -15.17 10.77
C HIS A 163 12.13 -14.66 11.64
N LEU A 164 11.12 -14.01 11.06
CA LEU A 164 9.92 -13.61 11.79
C LEU A 164 9.15 -14.83 12.31
N LYS A 165 8.99 -15.86 11.47
CA LYS A 165 8.30 -17.10 11.85
C LYS A 165 9.01 -17.80 13.01
N LEU A 166 10.32 -17.93 12.96
CA LEU A 166 11.12 -18.53 14.03
C LEU A 166 11.14 -17.68 15.29
N LEU A 167 11.24 -16.35 15.17
CA LEU A 167 11.11 -15.42 16.30
C LEU A 167 9.75 -15.61 17.00
N SER A 168 8.67 -15.67 16.22
CA SER A 168 7.31 -15.89 16.69
C SER A 168 7.09 -17.26 17.34
N PHE A 169 7.90 -18.27 16.99
CA PHE A 169 7.82 -19.62 17.57
C PHE A 169 8.69 -19.78 18.82
N PHE A 170 9.98 -19.45 18.75
CA PHE A 170 10.93 -19.71 19.83
C PHE A 170 10.67 -18.94 21.13
N GLY A 171 9.85 -17.89 21.07
CA GLY A 171 9.36 -17.16 22.24
C GLY A 171 8.28 -17.88 23.06
N THR A 172 7.80 -19.06 22.65
CA THR A 172 6.61 -19.67 23.27
C THR A 172 6.85 -20.98 24.03
N PRO A 173 5.96 -21.36 24.97
CA PRO A 173 6.06 -22.63 25.69
C PRO A 173 6.01 -23.87 24.78
N GLU A 174 5.34 -23.76 23.62
CA GLU A 174 5.28 -24.84 22.64
C GLU A 174 6.66 -25.14 22.04
N ALA A 175 7.52 -24.13 21.89
CA ALA A 175 8.89 -24.34 21.46
C ALA A 175 9.68 -25.13 22.51
N ASP A 176 9.51 -24.83 23.80
CA ASP A 176 10.20 -25.53 24.89
C ASP A 176 9.81 -27.00 24.93
N LYS A 177 8.51 -27.28 24.77
CA LYS A 177 8.00 -28.65 24.67
C LYS A 177 8.61 -29.38 23.47
N ALA A 178 8.54 -28.77 22.28
CA ALA A 178 9.02 -29.40 21.06
C ALA A 178 10.53 -29.67 21.09
N ILE A 179 11.33 -28.76 21.65
CA ILE A 179 12.78 -28.94 21.85
C ILE A 179 13.07 -30.04 22.87
N GLY A 180 12.25 -30.15 23.93
CA GLY A 180 12.35 -31.20 24.94
C GLY A 180 12.20 -32.62 24.37
N GLU A 181 11.42 -32.77 23.29
CA GLU A 181 11.17 -34.04 22.58
C GLU A 181 12.30 -34.41 21.59
N LEU A 182 13.25 -33.50 21.32
CA LEU A 182 14.41 -33.76 20.46
C LEU A 182 15.52 -34.50 21.22
N SER A 183 16.47 -35.08 20.48
CA SER A 183 17.67 -35.69 21.04
C SER A 183 18.94 -35.37 20.24
N GLY A 184 20.10 -35.59 20.84
CA GLY A 184 21.41 -35.47 20.19
C GLY A 184 21.70 -34.09 19.57
N ASP A 185 22.27 -34.11 18.37
CA ASP A 185 22.65 -32.91 17.62
C ASP A 185 21.43 -32.03 17.29
N ALA A 186 20.29 -32.63 16.97
CA ALA A 186 19.04 -31.91 16.64
C ALA A 186 18.57 -31.05 17.82
N LYS A 187 18.60 -31.61 19.05
CA LYS A 187 18.26 -30.87 20.27
C LYS A 187 19.24 -29.72 20.52
N SER A 188 20.54 -30.01 20.45
CA SER A 188 21.60 -29.03 20.75
C SER A 188 21.51 -27.81 19.81
N VAL A 189 21.25 -28.05 18.52
CA VAL A 189 21.06 -26.98 17.52
C VAL A 189 19.78 -26.20 17.79
N ALA A 190 18.67 -26.86 18.10
CA ALA A 190 17.40 -26.19 18.37
C ALA A 190 17.46 -25.32 19.63
N GLU A 191 18.13 -25.76 20.69
CA GLU A 191 18.38 -24.96 21.91
C GLU A 191 19.25 -23.73 21.61
N ALA A 192 20.31 -23.91 20.81
CA ALA A 192 21.16 -22.80 20.39
C ALA A 192 20.41 -21.77 19.55
N MET A 193 19.61 -22.23 18.57
CA MET A 193 18.76 -21.36 17.77
C MET A 193 17.72 -20.64 18.62
N ARG A 194 17.02 -21.36 19.53
CA ARG A 194 16.07 -20.73 20.45
C ARG A 194 16.71 -19.53 21.16
N LYS A 195 17.90 -19.72 21.75
CA LYS A 195 18.64 -18.66 22.43
C LYS A 195 18.98 -17.49 21.50
N GLU A 196 19.48 -17.78 20.31
CA GLU A 196 19.81 -16.75 19.30
C GLU A 196 18.59 -15.88 18.94
N TYR A 197 17.42 -16.49 18.74
CA TYR A 197 16.20 -15.78 18.39
C TYR A 197 15.61 -15.01 19.57
N THR A 198 15.68 -15.54 20.80
CA THR A 198 15.22 -14.82 21.99
C THR A 198 16.11 -13.63 22.34
N ASP A 199 17.43 -13.80 22.26
CA ASP A 199 18.41 -12.76 22.58
C ASP A 199 18.48 -11.70 21.45
N GLY A 200 18.36 -12.13 20.19
CA GLY A 200 18.44 -11.29 18.98
C GLY A 200 17.12 -10.67 18.51
N LYS A 201 16.04 -10.76 19.29
CA LYS A 201 14.68 -10.34 18.86
C LYS A 201 14.60 -8.91 18.32
N GLN A 202 15.34 -7.98 18.92
CA GLN A 202 15.33 -6.56 18.51
C GLN A 202 15.98 -6.36 17.14
N ASP A 203 17.03 -7.10 16.82
CA ASP A 203 17.71 -6.98 15.53
C ASP A 203 16.88 -7.59 14.41
N ILE A 204 16.21 -8.72 14.66
CA ILE A 204 15.27 -9.33 13.72
C ILE A 204 14.10 -8.36 13.45
N TRP A 205 13.55 -7.77 14.51
CA TRP A 205 12.50 -6.77 14.39
C TRP A 205 12.98 -5.54 13.61
N LYS A 206 14.17 -5.03 13.90
CA LYS A 206 14.78 -3.90 13.18
C LYS A 206 14.97 -4.20 11.69
N LYS A 207 15.40 -5.42 11.32
CA LYS A 207 15.50 -5.85 9.92
C LYS A 207 14.14 -5.84 9.22
N TRP A 208 13.11 -6.41 9.86
CA TRP A 208 11.75 -6.32 9.36
C TRP A 208 11.30 -4.86 9.20
N MET A 209 11.59 -4.01 10.19
CA MET A 209 11.24 -2.60 10.15
C MET A 209 11.97 -1.85 9.02
N GLY A 210 13.15 -2.30 8.59
CA GLY A 210 13.85 -1.74 7.44
C GLY A 210 13.20 -2.04 6.09
N VAL A 211 12.42 -3.11 5.97
CA VAL A 211 11.76 -3.54 4.72
C VAL A 211 10.23 -3.41 4.78
N LYS A 212 9.71 -2.99 5.94
CA LYS A 212 8.28 -2.91 6.24
C LYS A 212 7.54 -2.04 5.24
N MET A 213 8.11 -0.95 4.75
CA MET A 213 7.36 -0.05 3.86
C MET A 213 6.94 -0.73 2.56
N TYR A 214 7.77 -1.62 2.03
CA TYR A 214 7.44 -2.45 0.87
C TYR A 214 6.48 -3.58 1.27
N ALA A 215 6.81 -4.27 2.37
CA ALA A 215 6.08 -5.46 2.80
C ALA A 215 4.65 -5.14 3.30
N ARG A 216 4.45 -4.05 4.05
CA ARG A 216 3.20 -3.62 4.69
C ARG A 216 2.01 -3.56 3.73
N ARG A 217 2.23 -3.19 2.47
CA ARG A 217 1.15 -2.91 1.52
C ARG A 217 0.81 -4.06 0.58
N LEU A 218 1.61 -5.13 0.59
CA LEU A 218 1.34 -6.32 -0.20
C LEU A 218 1.25 -7.57 0.68
N VAL A 219 2.24 -7.83 1.54
CA VAL A 219 2.30 -9.07 2.33
C VAL A 219 1.95 -8.89 3.81
N GLY A 220 2.32 -7.77 4.44
CA GLY A 220 2.29 -7.61 5.90
C GLY A 220 0.88 -7.62 6.53
N GLN A 221 -0.12 -7.18 5.79
CA GLN A 221 -1.52 -7.19 6.23
C GLN A 221 -2.28 -8.46 5.86
N ASP A 222 -1.65 -9.38 5.13
CA ASP A 222 -2.28 -10.63 4.71
C ASP A 222 -1.50 -11.84 5.24
N GLU A 223 -2.13 -13.00 5.17
CA GLU A 223 -1.42 -14.23 5.40
C GLU A 223 -0.32 -14.43 4.33
N PRO A 224 0.87 -14.90 4.72
CA PRO A 224 1.22 -15.50 6.01
C PRO A 224 1.75 -14.53 7.07
N PHE A 225 2.06 -13.29 6.70
CA PHE A 225 2.75 -12.35 7.60
C PHE A 225 1.84 -11.84 8.71
N ARG A 226 0.55 -11.61 8.43
CA ARG A 226 -0.40 -11.01 9.38
C ARG A 226 -0.40 -11.71 10.73
N SER A 227 -0.56 -13.04 10.73
CA SER A 227 -0.63 -13.84 11.95
C SER A 227 0.70 -13.84 12.72
N VAL A 228 1.82 -13.98 12.01
CA VAL A 228 3.18 -13.94 12.58
C VAL A 228 3.46 -12.59 13.24
N LEU A 229 3.21 -11.49 12.52
CA LEU A 229 3.48 -10.13 12.99
C LEU A 229 2.62 -9.75 14.20
N LYS A 230 1.34 -10.14 14.21
CA LYS A 230 0.46 -9.95 15.37
C LYS A 230 0.98 -10.65 16.62
N LYS A 231 1.41 -11.90 16.48
CA LYS A 231 1.97 -12.67 17.60
C LYS A 231 3.24 -12.02 18.12
N ILE A 232 4.14 -11.62 17.22
CA ILE A 232 5.38 -10.92 17.60
C ILE A 232 5.08 -9.62 18.35
N ALA A 233 4.16 -8.79 17.84
CA ALA A 233 3.76 -7.54 18.50
C ALA A 233 3.26 -7.78 19.93
N LYS A 234 2.40 -8.80 20.12
CA LYS A 234 1.94 -9.23 21.44
C LYS A 234 3.10 -9.63 22.36
N ASP A 235 4.07 -10.39 21.86
CA ASP A 235 5.25 -10.82 22.64
C ASP A 235 6.18 -9.65 22.99
N PHE A 236 6.13 -8.56 22.23
CA PHE A 236 6.78 -7.28 22.56
C PHE A 236 5.99 -6.43 23.57
N GLY A 237 4.87 -6.93 24.09
CA GLY A 237 4.03 -6.23 25.05
C GLY A 237 3.11 -5.18 24.42
N GLN A 238 2.92 -5.22 23.08
CA GLN A 238 1.91 -4.41 22.44
C GLN A 238 0.55 -5.09 22.60
N GLU A 239 -0.35 -4.46 23.36
CA GLU A 239 -1.71 -4.97 23.53
C GLU A 239 -2.55 -4.61 22.30
N GLU A 240 -3.06 -5.63 21.61
CA GLU A 240 -4.04 -5.42 20.55
C GLU A 240 -5.36 -4.95 21.20
N VAL A 241 -5.71 -3.69 20.98
CA VAL A 241 -7.01 -3.14 21.41
C VAL A 241 -8.12 -4.00 20.80
N PRO A 242 -9.11 -4.44 21.60
CA PRO A 242 -10.19 -5.29 21.08
C PRO A 242 -10.94 -4.58 19.94
N PRO A 243 -11.37 -5.32 18.89
CA PRO A 243 -12.18 -4.80 17.80
C PRO A 243 -13.29 -3.88 18.31
N ARG A 244 -13.39 -2.70 17.71
CA ARG A 244 -14.35 -1.69 18.10
C ARG A 244 -15.10 -1.20 16.86
N PRO A 245 -16.44 -1.20 16.88
CA PRO A 245 -17.21 -0.62 15.79
C PRO A 245 -16.88 0.87 15.63
N PHE A 246 -16.86 1.34 14.39
CA PHE A 246 -16.55 2.73 14.07
C PHE A 246 -17.38 3.75 14.86
N LYS A 247 -18.67 3.47 15.11
CA LYS A 247 -19.56 4.32 15.94
C LYS A 247 -19.14 4.45 17.40
N GLU A 248 -18.42 3.47 17.93
CA GLU A 248 -17.88 3.47 19.30
C GLU A 248 -16.47 4.06 19.38
N SER A 249 -15.83 4.23 18.23
CA SER A 249 -14.50 4.83 18.08
C SER A 249 -14.56 6.36 18.02
N VAL A 250 -15.75 6.96 18.03
CA VAL A 250 -15.94 8.41 17.94
C VAL A 250 -16.75 8.93 19.12
N ASP A 251 -16.39 10.13 19.61
CA ASP A 251 -17.20 10.84 20.59
C ASP A 251 -18.55 11.32 20.04
N GLU A 252 -19.47 11.65 20.96
CA GLU A 252 -20.85 12.05 20.66
C GLU A 252 -21.00 13.10 19.54
N PRO A 253 -20.19 14.19 19.49
CA PRO A 253 -20.33 15.21 18.44
C PRO A 253 -20.09 14.67 17.01
N PHE A 254 -19.39 13.55 16.88
CA PHE A 254 -19.01 12.96 15.60
C PHE A 254 -19.94 11.84 15.14
N LYS A 255 -20.75 11.26 16.04
CA LYS A 255 -21.53 10.04 15.74
C LYS A 255 -22.45 10.16 14.52
N ALA A 256 -23.15 11.29 14.38
CA ALA A 256 -24.01 11.53 13.23
C ALA A 256 -23.22 11.60 11.92
N TRP A 257 -22.01 12.15 11.94
CA TRP A 257 -21.14 12.23 10.77
C TRP A 257 -20.50 10.87 10.46
N ALA A 258 -20.07 10.13 11.47
CA ALA A 258 -19.58 8.77 11.33
C ALA A 258 -20.65 7.86 10.69
N GLU A 259 -21.90 7.95 11.16
CA GLU A 259 -23.02 7.21 10.57
C GLU A 259 -23.32 7.63 9.13
N ALA A 260 -23.21 8.92 8.81
CA ALA A 260 -23.38 9.39 7.44
C ALA A 260 -22.29 8.84 6.49
N ILE A 261 -21.04 8.77 6.96
CA ILE A 261 -19.94 8.16 6.21
C ILE A 261 -20.18 6.67 6.02
N GLU A 262 -20.55 5.95 7.09
CA GLU A 262 -20.78 4.50 7.06
C GLU A 262 -21.88 4.09 6.07
N LYS A 263 -22.95 4.90 5.96
CA LYS A 263 -24.08 4.63 5.06
C LYS A 263 -23.82 5.03 3.59
N ASP A 264 -22.83 5.87 3.33
CA ASP A 264 -22.51 6.35 1.99
C ASP A 264 -21.23 5.68 1.48
N GLU A 265 -21.41 4.57 0.76
CA GLU A 265 -20.31 3.76 0.23
C GLU A 265 -19.36 4.58 -0.67
N LYS A 266 -19.89 5.54 -1.44
CA LYS A 266 -19.09 6.36 -2.35
C LYS A 266 -18.22 7.33 -1.56
N LEU A 267 -18.78 7.97 -0.54
CA LEU A 267 -18.04 8.84 0.36
C LEU A 267 -17.00 8.05 1.17
N LEU A 268 -17.38 6.90 1.73
CA LEU A 268 -16.47 6.03 2.47
C LEU A 268 -15.29 5.58 1.59
N THR A 269 -15.56 5.14 0.36
CA THR A 269 -14.53 4.75 -0.62
C THR A 269 -13.64 5.93 -0.99
N MET A 270 -14.19 7.14 -1.14
CA MET A 270 -13.39 8.34 -1.44
C MET A 270 -12.47 8.73 -0.28
N LEU A 271 -12.96 8.68 0.97
CA LEU A 271 -12.18 9.01 2.16
C LEU A 271 -11.09 7.98 2.48
N THR A 272 -11.35 6.70 2.21
CA THR A 272 -10.46 5.58 2.59
C THR A 272 -9.68 4.98 1.42
N ASN A 273 -10.02 5.27 0.17
CA ASN A 273 -9.50 4.60 -1.01
C ASN A 273 -9.71 3.06 -1.03
N TYR A 274 -10.59 2.52 -0.18
CA TYR A 274 -10.88 1.09 -0.11
C TYR A 274 -11.96 0.69 -1.12
N LYS A 275 -11.49 0.15 -2.26
CA LYS A 275 -12.35 -0.31 -3.36
C LYS A 275 -13.06 -1.63 -3.04
N GLU A 276 -12.44 -2.51 -2.27
CA GLU A 276 -13.01 -3.81 -1.91
C GLU A 276 -13.93 -3.69 -0.68
N LEU A 277 -15.08 -4.38 -0.70
CA LEU A 277 -16.04 -4.38 0.41
C LEU A 277 -15.40 -4.89 1.71
N ARG A 278 -14.55 -5.91 1.62
CA ARG A 278 -13.89 -6.50 2.78
C ARG A 278 -12.97 -5.51 3.48
N ASP A 279 -12.21 -4.70 2.74
CA ASP A 279 -11.35 -3.66 3.33
C ASP A 279 -12.17 -2.56 4.03
N ARG A 280 -13.34 -2.20 3.47
CA ARG A 280 -14.28 -1.28 4.13
C ARG A 280 -14.86 -1.86 5.41
N VAL A 281 -15.24 -3.14 5.41
CA VAL A 281 -15.76 -3.83 6.60
C VAL A 281 -14.67 -3.94 7.68
N ASP A 282 -13.45 -4.30 7.29
CA ASP A 282 -12.31 -4.38 8.20
C ASP A 282 -12.02 -3.01 8.83
N PHE A 283 -12.06 -1.93 8.04
CA PHE A 283 -11.92 -0.55 8.53
C PHE A 283 -13.03 -0.16 9.51
N LEU A 284 -14.28 -0.47 9.20
CA LEU A 284 -15.43 -0.13 10.05
C LEU A 284 -15.47 -0.94 11.36
N GLY A 285 -14.79 -2.09 11.40
CA GLY A 285 -14.59 -2.92 12.59
C GLY A 285 -13.22 -2.76 13.26
N GLU A 286 -12.38 -1.84 12.78
CA GLU A 286 -11.00 -1.70 13.26
C GLU A 286 -10.92 -0.99 14.62
N ALA A 287 -10.13 -1.55 15.55
CA ALA A 287 -9.94 -1.00 16.89
C ALA A 287 -8.92 0.16 16.99
N HIS A 288 -8.13 0.38 15.95
CA HIS A 288 -6.87 1.11 16.05
C HIS A 288 -6.98 2.60 15.73
N THR A 289 -8.19 3.16 15.67
CA THR A 289 -8.34 4.61 15.48
C THR A 289 -9.48 5.16 16.32
N LEU A 290 -9.19 6.19 17.10
CA LEU A 290 -10.14 6.90 17.96
C LEU A 290 -10.23 8.39 17.57
N TRP A 291 -11.44 8.93 17.58
CA TRP A 291 -11.73 10.35 17.40
C TRP A 291 -12.42 10.90 18.64
N ALA A 292 -11.65 11.59 19.48
CA ALA A 292 -12.08 12.01 20.80
C ALA A 292 -11.87 13.53 21.01
N ILE A 293 -12.81 14.17 21.71
CA ILE A 293 -12.71 15.54 22.18
C ILE A 293 -11.75 15.58 23.38
N GLU A 294 -10.97 16.65 23.49
CA GLU A 294 -10.10 16.93 24.63
C GLU A 294 -10.85 16.78 25.97
N GLY A 295 -10.37 15.87 26.81
CA GLY A 295 -10.97 15.55 28.11
C GLY A 295 -12.01 14.43 28.09
N SER A 296 -12.29 13.83 26.93
CA SER A 296 -13.18 12.66 26.82
C SER A 296 -12.58 11.42 27.49
N PRO A 297 -13.41 10.55 28.10
CA PRO A 297 -12.97 9.24 28.57
C PRO A 297 -12.50 8.32 27.45
N LEU A 298 -12.80 8.61 26.18
CA LEU A 298 -12.23 7.88 25.04
C LEU A 298 -10.74 8.15 24.84
N VAL A 299 -10.17 9.21 25.42
CA VAL A 299 -8.73 9.51 25.30
C VAL A 299 -7.94 8.59 26.26
N PRO A 300 -7.16 7.62 25.76
CA PRO A 300 -6.34 6.77 26.62
C PRO A 300 -5.22 7.57 27.30
N GLU A 301 -4.72 7.09 28.44
CA GLU A 301 -3.66 7.78 29.21
C GLU A 301 -2.45 8.17 28.35
N ARG A 302 -2.01 7.27 27.46
CA ARG A 302 -0.88 7.50 26.53
C ARG A 302 -1.08 8.67 25.56
N ALA A 303 -2.32 9.08 25.32
CA ALA A 303 -2.67 10.17 24.41
C ALA A 303 -3.09 11.47 25.12
N LYS A 304 -3.13 11.52 26.46
CA LYS A 304 -3.57 12.72 27.20
C LYS A 304 -2.63 13.92 27.06
N GLY A 305 -1.36 13.69 26.76
CA GLY A 305 -0.35 14.75 26.58
C GLY A 305 -0.26 15.32 25.16
N VAL A 306 -1.13 14.90 24.25
CA VAL A 306 -1.10 15.33 22.85
C VAL A 306 -1.30 16.84 22.72
N VAL A 307 -0.40 17.51 22.00
CA VAL A 307 -0.48 18.95 21.72
C VAL A 307 -1.38 19.19 20.53
N ILE A 308 -2.39 20.04 20.70
CA ILE A 308 -3.34 20.39 19.65
C ILE A 308 -2.73 21.42 18.70
N ASP A 309 -2.70 21.08 17.40
CA ASP A 309 -2.38 22.06 16.36
C ASP A 309 -3.62 22.93 16.07
N LYS A 310 -3.47 24.23 16.33
CA LYS A 310 -4.53 25.23 16.13
C LYS A 310 -4.96 25.38 14.67
N LYS A 311 -4.10 25.02 13.69
CA LYS A 311 -4.41 25.16 12.26
C LYS A 311 -5.38 24.09 11.78
N ILE A 312 -5.18 22.84 12.21
CA ILE A 312 -6.00 21.68 11.81
C ILE A 312 -7.08 21.34 12.84
N GLY A 313 -6.94 21.82 14.08
CA GLY A 313 -7.97 21.74 15.11
C GLY A 313 -7.89 20.52 16.04
N TYR A 314 -6.92 19.63 15.81
CA TYR A 314 -6.67 18.46 16.63
C TYR A 314 -5.18 18.24 16.80
N GLY A 315 -4.80 17.49 17.84
CA GLY A 315 -3.51 16.80 17.90
C GLY A 315 -3.73 15.32 17.64
N PHE A 316 -2.66 14.58 17.33
CA PHE A 316 -2.76 13.13 17.15
C PHE A 316 -1.67 12.41 17.95
N PHE A 317 -2.01 11.24 18.46
CA PHE A 317 -1.09 10.24 18.96
C PHE A 317 -0.97 9.12 17.93
N ARG A 318 0.26 8.63 17.70
CA ARG A 318 0.54 7.49 16.83
C ARG A 318 1.45 6.52 17.55
N GLU A 319 1.05 5.27 17.58
CA GLU A 319 1.91 4.14 17.93
C GLU A 319 1.99 3.19 16.73
N ASP A 320 3.20 2.97 16.20
CA ASP A 320 3.42 2.01 15.12
C ASP A 320 3.48 0.60 15.71
N LEU A 321 2.43 -0.19 15.50
CA LEU A 321 2.28 -1.56 16.01
C LEU A 321 3.00 -2.59 15.12
N GLY A 322 3.74 -2.14 14.10
CA GLY A 322 4.32 -3.04 13.11
C GLY A 322 3.30 -3.55 12.08
N GLY A 323 3.79 -4.13 10.98
CA GLY A 323 2.92 -4.74 9.96
C GLY A 323 1.96 -3.81 9.20
N GLY A 324 2.02 -2.49 9.45
CA GLY A 324 1.18 -1.49 8.79
C GLY A 324 -0.03 -1.08 9.63
N TYR A 325 -0.14 -1.60 10.85
CA TYR A 325 -1.11 -1.16 11.85
C TYR A 325 -0.54 0.02 12.62
N ASN A 326 -1.35 1.07 12.76
CA ASN A 326 -1.04 2.20 13.64
C ASN A 326 -2.18 2.32 14.63
N ASP A 327 -1.85 2.43 15.91
CA ASP A 327 -2.80 2.90 16.91
C ASP A 327 -2.83 4.44 16.85
N LEU A 328 -4.00 4.98 16.50
CA LEU A 328 -4.18 6.40 16.23
C LEU A 328 -5.24 6.96 17.17
N VAL A 329 -4.90 8.05 17.84
CA VAL A 329 -5.87 8.82 18.63
C VAL A 329 -5.85 10.26 18.18
N PHE A 330 -6.94 10.72 17.57
CA PHE A 330 -7.16 12.11 17.24
C PHE A 330 -7.83 12.80 18.42
N VAL A 331 -7.16 13.78 19.01
CA VAL A 331 -7.64 14.58 20.14
C VAL A 331 -8.04 15.96 19.64
N PHE A 332 -9.33 16.20 19.51
CA PHE A 332 -9.92 17.43 18.99
C PHE A 332 -10.05 18.49 20.07
N SER A 333 -9.77 19.74 19.72
CA SER A 333 -9.99 20.86 20.63
C SER A 333 -11.45 20.98 21.03
N LYS A 334 -11.72 21.00 22.34
CA LYS A 334 -13.07 21.28 22.88
C LYS A 334 -13.60 22.68 22.55
N LYS A 335 -12.75 23.56 22.01
CA LYS A 335 -13.13 24.92 21.57
C LYS A 335 -13.72 24.94 20.16
N LEU A 336 -13.57 23.85 19.41
CA LEU A 336 -14.15 23.76 18.06
C LEU A 336 -15.62 23.37 18.14
N GLY A 337 -16.41 23.95 17.23
CA GLY A 337 -17.81 23.62 17.06
C GLY A 337 -18.24 23.74 15.60
N GLY A 338 -19.43 23.25 15.28
CA GLY A 338 -20.05 23.39 13.96
C GLY A 338 -19.14 22.96 12.79
N ASN A 339 -19.06 23.82 11.77
CA ASN A 339 -18.34 23.50 10.53
C ASN A 339 -16.82 23.42 10.71
N GLU A 340 -16.23 24.10 11.70
CA GLU A 340 -14.80 23.98 11.98
C GLU A 340 -14.46 22.61 12.57
N LEU A 341 -15.30 22.11 13.49
CA LEU A 341 -15.17 20.76 14.04
C LEU A 341 -15.38 19.70 12.94
N LYS A 342 -16.38 19.90 12.08
CA LYS A 342 -16.66 19.02 10.93
C LYS A 342 -15.48 18.95 9.95
N ARG A 343 -14.89 20.11 9.66
CA ARG A 343 -13.69 20.23 8.82
C ARG A 343 -12.50 19.48 9.41
N ALA A 344 -12.24 19.68 10.71
CA ALA A 344 -11.18 18.97 11.42
C ALA A 344 -11.43 17.45 11.39
N PHE A 345 -12.68 17.02 11.62
CA PHE A 345 -13.06 15.61 11.57
C PHE A 345 -12.79 15.01 10.19
N LEU A 346 -13.30 15.60 9.11
CA LEU A 346 -13.04 15.13 7.73
C LEU A 346 -11.54 15.11 7.39
N HIS A 347 -10.79 16.14 7.81
CA HIS A 347 -9.34 16.18 7.64
C HIS A 347 -8.66 14.99 8.31
N SER A 348 -9.08 14.60 9.52
CA SER A 348 -8.48 13.48 10.24
C SER A 348 -8.68 12.12 9.56
N PHE A 349 -9.77 11.90 8.81
CA PHE A 349 -9.95 10.70 7.98
C PHE A 349 -8.91 10.64 6.87
N LEU A 350 -8.76 11.77 6.17
CA LEU A 350 -7.80 11.88 5.08
C LEU A 350 -6.37 11.75 5.60
N PHE A 351 -6.06 12.39 6.73
CA PHE A 351 -4.78 12.22 7.41
C PHE A 351 -4.52 10.74 7.72
N ARG A 352 -5.47 10.07 8.38
CA ARG A 352 -5.34 8.65 8.74
C ARG A 352 -5.05 7.81 7.51
N GLN A 353 -5.79 8.02 6.44
CA GLN A 353 -5.63 7.24 5.22
C GLN A 353 -4.30 7.54 4.53
N LEU A 354 -3.88 8.79 4.51
CA LEU A 354 -2.63 9.19 3.87
C LEU A 354 -1.40 8.80 4.69
N LEU A 355 -1.54 8.61 6.00
CA LEU A 355 -0.48 8.05 6.84
C LEU A 355 -0.09 6.63 6.40
N THR A 356 -1.03 5.89 5.80
CA THR A 356 -0.80 4.53 5.31
C THR A 356 -0.68 4.45 3.78
N ASP A 357 -0.92 5.55 3.04
CA ASP A 357 -0.97 5.60 1.57
C ASP A 357 0.42 5.39 0.92
N PHE A 358 0.62 4.22 0.29
CA PHE A 358 1.91 3.84 -0.33
C PHE A 358 2.22 4.58 -1.57
N GLN A 359 1.20 4.81 -2.38
CA GLN A 359 1.43 5.39 -3.67
C GLN A 359 1.99 6.80 -3.49
N LEU A 360 1.48 7.54 -2.50
CA LEU A 360 2.03 8.82 -2.10
C LEU A 360 3.50 8.69 -1.64
N LEU A 361 3.77 7.89 -0.60
CA LEU A 361 5.12 7.87 0.01
C LEU A 361 6.19 7.23 -0.89
N SER A 362 5.83 6.24 -1.71
CA SER A 362 6.78 5.60 -2.63
C SER A 362 7.13 6.48 -3.80
N THR A 363 6.14 7.16 -4.37
CA THR A 363 6.39 8.09 -5.47
C THR A 363 7.26 9.24 -4.99
N ALA A 364 7.06 9.70 -3.75
CA ALA A 364 7.89 10.74 -3.13
C ALA A 364 9.31 10.28 -2.74
N GLY A 365 9.55 8.97 -2.61
CA GLY A 365 10.80 8.42 -2.06
C GLY A 365 12.06 8.84 -2.82
N SER A 366 11.95 9.08 -4.13
CA SER A 366 13.07 9.53 -4.97
C SER A 366 13.65 10.88 -4.55
N ASP A 367 12.88 11.73 -3.86
CA ASP A 367 13.36 13.03 -3.36
C ASP A 367 14.32 12.90 -2.16
N PHE A 368 14.32 11.74 -1.50
CA PHE A 368 15.17 11.39 -0.34
C PHE A 368 16.33 10.45 -0.69
N ALA A 369 16.37 10.00 -1.94
CA ALA A 369 17.35 9.00 -2.36
C ALA A 369 18.77 9.58 -2.38
N LYS A 370 19.74 8.76 -1.97
CA LYS A 370 21.16 9.07 -2.17
C LYS A 370 21.45 9.10 -3.65
N ARG A 371 22.46 9.91 -4.01
CA ARG A 371 22.93 10.00 -5.39
C ARG A 371 24.35 9.49 -5.49
N GLY A 372 24.63 8.79 -6.59
CA GLY A 372 25.96 8.36 -6.96
C GLY A 372 26.86 9.55 -7.34
N PRO A 373 28.16 9.31 -7.53
CA PRO A 373 29.12 10.32 -8.00
C PRO A 373 28.76 10.95 -9.36
N ASP A 374 27.95 10.25 -10.16
CA ASP A 374 27.43 10.65 -11.47
C ASP A 374 26.08 11.40 -11.39
N GLY A 375 25.56 11.63 -10.18
CA GLY A 375 24.29 12.32 -9.94
C GLY A 375 23.04 11.45 -10.14
N GLN A 376 23.19 10.17 -10.52
CA GLN A 376 22.07 9.23 -10.63
C GLN A 376 21.53 8.86 -9.25
N ILE A 377 20.22 8.59 -9.20
CA ILE A 377 19.52 8.19 -7.98
C ILE A 377 19.83 6.72 -7.68
N ASP A 378 20.27 6.44 -6.46
CA ASP A 378 20.29 5.08 -5.92
C ASP A 378 18.87 4.69 -5.48
N ILE A 379 18.18 3.96 -6.36
CA ILE A 379 16.81 3.48 -6.16
C ILE A 379 16.69 2.64 -4.87
N GLY A 380 17.75 1.94 -4.47
CA GLY A 380 17.78 1.15 -3.23
C GLY A 380 17.69 2.00 -1.96
N THR A 381 17.85 3.31 -2.07
CA THR A 381 17.74 4.28 -0.97
C THR A 381 16.54 5.22 -1.09
N ALA A 382 15.73 5.10 -2.15
CA ALA A 382 14.58 5.95 -2.42
C ALA A 382 13.41 5.60 -1.48
N THR A 383 13.40 6.20 -0.29
CA THR A 383 12.37 5.97 0.72
C THR A 383 12.13 7.24 1.51
N VAL A 384 10.87 7.64 1.67
CA VAL A 384 10.50 8.70 2.62
C VAL A 384 10.77 8.19 4.04
N PRO A 385 11.64 8.84 4.84
CA PRO A 385 11.87 8.45 6.22
C PRO A 385 10.58 8.51 7.05
N ASP A 386 10.33 7.50 7.90
CA ASP A 386 9.12 7.39 8.75
C ASP A 386 8.78 8.67 9.54
N LYS A 387 9.79 9.45 9.93
CA LYS A 387 9.61 10.74 10.64
C LYS A 387 8.80 11.76 9.83
N TYR A 388 8.72 11.60 8.52
CA TYR A 388 7.96 12.45 7.60
C TYR A 388 6.57 11.92 7.25
N ASP A 389 6.18 10.68 7.63
CA ASP A 389 4.83 10.20 7.33
C ASP A 389 3.74 11.17 7.83
N PRO A 390 3.82 11.72 9.06
CA PRO A 390 2.81 12.68 9.53
C PRO A 390 2.80 13.99 8.74
N LEU A 391 3.97 14.42 8.23
CA LEU A 391 4.07 15.62 7.38
C LEU A 391 3.32 15.39 6.07
N TYR A 392 3.59 14.28 5.38
CA TYR A 392 2.90 13.91 4.13
C TYR A 392 1.40 13.70 4.36
N ALA A 393 1.02 13.03 5.46
CA ALA A 393 -0.37 12.82 5.84
C ALA A 393 -1.10 14.14 6.11
N SER A 394 -0.45 15.10 6.79
CA SER A 394 -1.04 16.41 7.09
C SER A 394 -1.13 17.31 5.85
N CYS A 395 -0.02 17.50 5.12
CA CYS A 395 -0.01 18.36 3.94
C CYS A 395 -0.93 17.78 2.85
N GLY A 396 -0.84 16.48 2.59
CA GLY A 396 -1.71 15.77 1.65
C GLY A 396 -3.17 15.75 2.11
N GLY A 397 -3.43 15.54 3.40
CA GLY A 397 -4.79 15.54 3.97
C GLY A 397 -5.48 16.90 3.83
N THR A 398 -4.71 17.98 3.97
CA THR A 398 -5.21 19.34 3.72
C THR A 398 -5.57 19.50 2.25
N ALA A 399 -4.68 19.17 1.31
CA ALA A 399 -4.98 19.32 -0.11
C ALA A 399 -6.13 18.41 -0.58
N ALA A 400 -6.19 17.18 -0.08
CA ALA A 400 -7.28 16.25 -0.34
C ALA A 400 -8.63 16.81 0.12
N LEU A 401 -8.66 17.39 1.33
CA LEU A 401 -9.89 18.00 1.86
C LEU A 401 -10.31 19.19 1.02
N GLU A 402 -9.39 20.12 0.72
CA GLU A 402 -9.75 21.31 -0.05
C GLU A 402 -10.18 20.98 -1.48
N THR A 403 -9.56 19.97 -2.10
CA THR A 403 -9.94 19.46 -3.43
C THR A 403 -11.31 18.80 -3.38
N MET A 404 -11.56 17.95 -2.39
CA MET A 404 -12.86 17.29 -2.19
C MET A 404 -13.98 18.31 -1.95
N LEU A 405 -13.74 19.32 -1.11
CA LEU A 405 -14.71 20.40 -0.87
C LEU A 405 -14.94 21.25 -2.12
N TYR A 406 -13.92 21.47 -2.95
CA TYR A 406 -14.10 22.18 -4.21
C TYR A 406 -14.92 21.36 -5.21
N SER A 407 -14.61 20.08 -5.37
CA SER A 407 -15.18 19.22 -6.42
C SER A 407 -16.50 18.56 -6.08
N PHE A 408 -16.79 18.33 -4.79
CA PHE A 408 -17.90 17.48 -4.35
C PHE A 408 -18.83 18.10 -3.30
N ASN A 409 -18.69 19.39 -2.96
CA ASN A 409 -19.52 20.02 -1.91
C ASN A 409 -21.05 19.90 -2.13
N ASN A 410 -21.51 19.79 -3.38
CA ASN A 410 -22.93 19.62 -3.69
C ASN A 410 -23.37 18.15 -3.86
N GLU A 411 -22.43 17.20 -3.82
CA GLU A 411 -22.71 15.79 -4.07
C GLU A 411 -22.99 15.03 -2.78
N PHE A 412 -22.23 15.32 -1.72
CA PHE A 412 -22.34 14.66 -0.43
C PHE A 412 -22.91 15.61 0.61
N ALA A 413 -24.03 15.25 1.24
CA ALA A 413 -24.66 16.06 2.28
C ALA A 413 -23.73 16.36 3.47
N LEU A 414 -22.76 15.48 3.74
CA LEU A 414 -21.76 15.68 4.78
C LEU A 414 -20.76 16.80 4.44
N LEU A 415 -20.62 17.22 3.19
CA LEU A 415 -19.70 18.31 2.83
C LEU A 415 -20.37 19.69 2.94
N ASN A 416 -21.71 19.73 2.89
CA ASN A 416 -22.50 20.96 3.01
C ASN A 416 -22.09 21.80 4.22
N GLY A 417 -21.94 23.12 3.98
CA GLY A 417 -21.60 24.12 4.98
C GLY A 417 -20.09 24.28 5.22
N VAL A 418 -19.23 23.45 4.61
CA VAL A 418 -17.77 23.55 4.73
C VAL A 418 -17.18 24.04 3.40
N PRO A 419 -17.05 25.36 3.17
CA PRO A 419 -16.48 25.84 1.92
C PRO A 419 -15.01 25.48 1.81
N SER A 420 -14.56 25.21 0.58
CA SER A 420 -13.12 25.10 0.28
C SER A 420 -12.41 26.43 0.52
N LYS A 421 -11.17 26.37 1.03
CA LYS A 421 -10.30 27.53 1.23
C LYS A 421 -9.43 27.83 0.00
N VAL A 422 -9.48 26.98 -1.02
CA VAL A 422 -8.75 27.14 -2.27
C VAL A 422 -9.72 27.30 -3.43
N LYS A 423 -9.21 27.88 -4.52
CA LYS A 423 -9.99 28.16 -5.73
C LYS A 423 -10.08 26.98 -6.71
N ASP A 424 -9.12 26.05 -6.66
CA ASP A 424 -9.00 24.89 -7.54
C ASP A 424 -8.04 23.84 -6.94
N SER A 425 -7.97 22.66 -7.55
CA SER A 425 -7.10 21.55 -7.11
C SER A 425 -5.61 21.86 -7.29
N GLU A 426 -5.23 22.63 -8.31
CA GLU A 426 -3.84 23.06 -8.53
C GLU A 426 -3.33 23.97 -7.41
N ALA A 427 -4.18 24.85 -6.88
CA ALA A 427 -3.86 25.66 -5.71
C ALA A 427 -3.68 24.78 -4.46
N ALA A 428 -4.52 23.76 -4.28
CA ALA A 428 -4.36 22.78 -3.20
C ALA A 428 -3.02 22.04 -3.31
N LEU A 429 -2.69 21.55 -4.51
CA LEU A 429 -1.43 20.87 -4.81
C LEU A 429 -0.22 21.75 -4.48
N LYS A 430 -0.21 23.01 -4.95
CA LYS A 430 0.89 23.96 -4.70
C LYS A 430 1.11 24.21 -3.20
N ILE A 431 0.04 24.38 -2.44
CA ILE A 431 0.12 24.61 -0.99
C ILE A 431 0.67 23.36 -0.28
N ALA A 432 0.19 22.17 -0.62
CA ALA A 432 0.68 20.93 -0.03
C ALA A 432 2.12 20.61 -0.41
N HIS A 433 2.51 20.83 -1.67
CA HIS A 433 3.88 20.64 -2.13
C HIS A 433 4.83 21.59 -1.39
N LYS A 434 4.47 22.87 -1.26
CA LYS A 434 5.23 23.82 -0.45
C LYS A 434 5.32 23.40 1.02
N CYS A 435 4.24 22.91 1.60
CA CYS A 435 4.21 22.39 2.98
C CYS A 435 5.22 21.26 3.20
N ILE A 436 5.33 20.31 2.23
CA ILE A 436 6.32 19.23 2.27
C ILE A 436 7.74 19.79 2.11
N VAL A 437 7.94 20.67 1.12
CA VAL A 437 9.27 21.25 0.85
C VAL A 437 9.80 21.99 2.07
N ASP A 438 8.97 22.85 2.68
CA ASP A 438 9.34 23.60 3.87
C ASP A 438 9.55 22.68 5.08
N GLY A 439 8.71 21.65 5.25
CA GLY A 439 8.77 20.72 6.39
C GLY A 439 9.93 19.71 6.33
N ALA A 440 10.45 19.42 5.13
CA ALA A 440 11.53 18.46 4.92
C ALA A 440 12.80 19.09 4.33
N ALA A 441 12.93 20.42 4.38
CA ALA A 441 13.98 21.23 3.73
C ALA A 441 15.44 20.86 4.06
N GLY A 442 15.69 20.01 5.05
CA GLY A 442 17.03 19.48 5.38
C GLY A 442 17.35 18.10 4.81
N ASP A 443 16.34 17.33 4.40
CA ASP A 443 16.48 15.91 4.03
C ASP A 443 16.04 15.63 2.59
N ILE A 444 15.30 16.54 1.96
CA ILE A 444 14.96 16.47 0.54
C ILE A 444 15.96 17.30 -0.28
N LYS A 445 16.25 16.83 -1.51
CA LYS A 445 17.04 17.65 -2.43
C LYS A 445 16.23 18.87 -2.86
N ILE A 446 16.76 20.05 -2.55
CA ILE A 446 16.30 21.32 -3.11
C ILE A 446 17.42 21.81 -4.07
N PRO A 447 17.15 21.90 -5.38
CA PRO A 447 18.12 22.44 -6.33
C PRO A 447 18.44 23.91 -6.01
N ALA A 448 19.64 24.35 -6.38
CA ALA A 448 20.03 25.75 -6.23
C ALA A 448 19.11 26.62 -7.08
N LYS A 449 18.79 27.83 -6.61
CA LYS A 449 17.82 28.73 -7.26
C LYS A 449 18.25 29.14 -8.69
N ASP A 450 19.54 29.04 -8.98
CA ASP A 450 20.23 29.41 -10.22
C ASP A 450 20.80 28.20 -10.96
N ASP A 451 20.39 26.97 -10.63
CA ASP A 451 20.79 25.78 -11.37
C ASP A 451 20.14 25.77 -12.76
N GLU A 452 20.91 26.17 -13.78
CA GLU A 452 20.46 26.24 -15.17
C GLU A 452 20.14 24.87 -15.78
N PHE A 453 20.54 23.78 -15.11
CA PHE A 453 20.24 22.40 -15.50
C PHE A 453 19.05 21.80 -14.75
N ASP A 454 18.42 22.54 -13.82
CA ASP A 454 17.21 22.11 -13.15
C ASP A 454 15.95 22.40 -13.98
N THR A 455 15.38 21.36 -14.57
CA THR A 455 14.14 21.42 -15.35
C THR A 455 12.91 20.97 -14.56
N GLU A 456 13.08 20.40 -13.37
CA GLU A 456 12.02 19.72 -12.61
C GLU A 456 11.58 20.49 -11.36
N GLY A 457 12.45 21.35 -10.81
CA GLY A 457 12.18 22.13 -9.62
C GLY A 457 12.34 21.33 -8.32
N PRO A 458 12.01 21.91 -7.16
CA PRO A 458 12.19 21.25 -5.87
C PRO A 458 11.21 20.08 -5.66
N ALA A 459 11.73 18.95 -5.19
CA ALA A 459 10.97 17.76 -4.81
C ALA A 459 9.90 17.34 -5.85
N PRO A 460 10.28 17.09 -7.11
CA PRO A 460 9.34 16.78 -8.19
C PRO A 460 8.59 15.46 -7.95
N ALA A 461 9.22 14.50 -7.26
CA ALA A 461 8.62 13.21 -6.96
C ALA A 461 7.47 13.36 -5.95
N SER A 462 7.63 14.21 -4.94
CA SER A 462 6.61 14.58 -3.96
C SER A 462 5.45 15.33 -4.61
N ARG A 463 5.73 16.21 -5.57
CA ARG A 463 4.68 16.89 -6.34
C ARG A 463 3.86 15.90 -7.17
N LEU A 464 4.52 14.98 -7.88
CA LEU A 464 3.86 13.92 -8.65
C LEU A 464 3.02 13.03 -7.74
N ALA A 465 3.55 12.66 -6.58
CA ALA A 465 2.88 11.83 -5.60
C ALA A 465 1.57 12.48 -5.10
N LEU A 466 1.64 13.77 -4.75
CA LEU A 466 0.45 14.54 -4.37
C LEU A 466 -0.54 14.65 -5.53
N PHE A 467 -0.08 14.93 -6.75
CA PHE A 467 -0.93 15.02 -7.93
C PHE A 467 -1.72 13.72 -8.18
N GLN A 468 -1.03 12.57 -8.18
CA GLN A 468 -1.68 11.26 -8.33
C GLN A 468 -2.67 10.97 -7.21
N MET A 469 -2.33 11.34 -5.97
CA MET A 469 -3.22 11.18 -4.82
C MET A 469 -4.48 12.03 -4.93
N LEU A 470 -4.35 13.29 -5.40
CA LEU A 470 -5.46 14.23 -5.52
C LEU A 470 -6.45 13.87 -6.63
N ALA A 471 -6.03 13.14 -7.66
CA ALA A 471 -6.90 12.74 -8.77
C ALA A 471 -8.19 12.03 -8.31
N ARG A 472 -8.18 11.33 -7.17
CA ARG A 472 -9.39 10.68 -6.62
C ARG A 472 -10.41 11.64 -6.00
N PHE A 473 -9.98 12.86 -5.67
CA PHE A 473 -10.81 13.92 -5.09
C PHE A 473 -11.24 14.96 -6.13
N GLU A 474 -10.81 14.80 -7.38
CA GLU A 474 -11.25 15.61 -8.49
C GLU A 474 -12.51 15.01 -9.11
N ASN A 475 -13.58 15.79 -9.18
CA ASN A 475 -14.77 15.41 -9.93
C ASN A 475 -14.53 15.74 -11.41
N ILE A 476 -13.70 14.92 -12.08
CA ILE A 476 -13.49 15.02 -13.52
C ILE A 476 -14.78 14.53 -14.20
N LYS A 477 -15.73 15.44 -14.38
CA LYS A 477 -16.85 15.23 -15.30
C LYS A 477 -16.27 15.19 -16.69
N VAL A 478 -15.90 14.00 -17.15
CA VAL A 478 -15.52 13.76 -18.53
C VAL A 478 -16.73 14.15 -19.37
N ASN A 479 -16.64 15.30 -20.04
CA ASN A 479 -17.65 15.69 -21.01
C ASN A 479 -17.43 14.81 -22.24
N THR A 480 -18.13 13.68 -22.27
CA THR A 480 -18.02 12.71 -23.36
C THR A 480 -18.42 13.32 -24.70
N ALA A 481 -19.20 14.40 -24.72
CA ALA A 481 -19.51 15.16 -25.94
C ALA A 481 -18.29 15.95 -26.47
N VAL A 482 -17.41 16.44 -25.60
CA VAL A 482 -16.14 17.08 -26.01
C VAL A 482 -15.16 16.05 -26.55
N LEU A 483 -15.10 14.87 -25.93
CA LEU A 483 -14.27 13.75 -26.43
C LEU A 483 -14.82 13.14 -27.72
N ALA A 484 -16.14 13.19 -27.93
CA ALA A 484 -16.78 12.76 -29.16
C ALA A 484 -16.71 13.81 -30.28
N GLY A 485 -16.22 15.02 -30.00
CA GLY A 485 -16.19 16.14 -30.95
C GLY A 485 -17.58 16.73 -31.27
N ASP A 486 -18.61 16.40 -30.50
CA ASP A 486 -20.01 16.76 -30.75
C ASP A 486 -20.42 18.10 -30.09
N GLN A 487 -19.49 18.80 -29.42
CA GLN A 487 -19.76 20.16 -28.94
C GLN A 487 -19.39 21.18 -30.01
N ARG A 488 -20.44 21.86 -30.50
CA ARG A 488 -20.34 23.01 -31.40
C ARG A 488 -19.38 24.05 -30.80
N THR A 489 -18.35 24.40 -31.55
CA THR A 489 -17.30 25.33 -31.12
C THR A 489 -17.64 26.76 -31.52
N ALA A 490 -16.98 27.75 -30.91
CA ALA A 490 -17.09 29.14 -31.36
C ALA A 490 -16.59 29.34 -32.81
N GLU A 491 -15.75 28.43 -33.29
CA GLU A 491 -15.29 28.37 -34.67
C GLU A 491 -16.41 27.91 -35.61
N ASP A 492 -17.23 26.94 -35.21
CA ASP A 492 -18.41 26.49 -35.97
C ASP A 492 -19.46 27.59 -36.10
N ASP A 493 -19.65 28.41 -35.07
CA ASP A 493 -20.55 29.56 -35.12
C ASP A 493 -20.01 30.67 -36.06
N ALA A 494 -18.69 30.89 -36.06
CA ALA A 494 -18.05 31.82 -37.00
C ALA A 494 -18.11 31.31 -38.46
N ILE A 495 -18.02 29.99 -38.67
CA ILE A 495 -18.17 29.35 -39.99
C ILE A 495 -19.61 29.52 -40.48
N ASP A 496 -20.62 29.31 -39.65
CA ASP A 496 -22.03 29.48 -40.02
C ASP A 496 -22.38 30.94 -40.34
N GLU A 497 -21.82 31.91 -39.61
CA GLU A 497 -21.94 33.33 -39.94
C GLU A 497 -21.25 33.66 -41.28
N GLY A 498 -20.06 33.10 -41.50
CA GLY A 498 -19.34 33.19 -42.77
C GLY A 498 -20.14 32.61 -43.94
N GLU A 499 -20.76 31.44 -43.77
CA GLU A 499 -21.62 30.81 -44.79
C GLU A 499 -22.87 31.62 -45.09
N LYS A 500 -23.51 32.21 -44.07
CA LYS A 500 -24.66 33.10 -44.27
C LYS A 500 -24.27 34.32 -45.09
N LEU A 501 -23.13 34.93 -44.78
CA LEU A 501 -22.61 36.07 -45.54
C LEU A 501 -22.29 35.69 -46.99
N LEU A 502 -21.68 34.51 -47.20
CA LEU A 502 -21.36 33.99 -48.52
C LEU A 502 -22.61 33.72 -49.36
N LYS A 503 -23.66 33.16 -48.76
CA LYS A 503 -24.97 32.95 -49.41
C LYS A 503 -25.65 34.28 -49.76
N GLN A 504 -25.56 35.30 -48.89
CA GLN A 504 -26.08 36.63 -49.17
C GLN A 504 -25.32 37.32 -50.32
N LEU A 505 -23.98 37.28 -50.30
CA LEU A 505 -23.15 37.84 -51.37
C LEU A 505 -23.39 37.13 -52.71
N LYS A 506 -23.59 35.81 -52.69
CA LYS A 506 -23.93 35.04 -53.89
C LYS A 506 -25.31 35.41 -54.44
N ALA A 507 -26.32 35.57 -53.57
CA ALA A 507 -27.64 36.04 -53.97
C ALA A 507 -27.62 37.47 -54.54
N GLN A 508 -26.78 38.35 -53.99
CA GLN A 508 -26.59 39.72 -54.53
C GLN A 508 -25.86 39.72 -55.88
N ALA A 509 -24.87 38.84 -56.06
CA ALA A 509 -24.18 38.67 -57.34
C ALA A 509 -25.11 38.09 -58.42
N ASP A 510 -25.94 37.11 -58.05
CA ASP A 510 -26.93 36.50 -58.95
C ASP A 510 -28.07 37.48 -59.30
N ALA A 511 -28.40 38.42 -58.41
CA ALA A 511 -29.34 39.50 -58.69
C ALA A 511 -28.73 40.56 -59.64
N LYS A 512 -27.44 40.89 -59.48
CA LYS A 512 -26.71 41.80 -60.39
C LYS A 512 -26.45 41.21 -61.78
N ASN A 513 -26.41 39.89 -61.93
CA ASN A 513 -26.28 39.23 -63.23
C ASN A 513 -27.62 39.05 -63.97
N LYS A 514 -28.72 39.54 -63.40
CA LYS A 514 -30.07 39.52 -64.01
C LYS A 514 -30.59 40.92 -64.39
N GLU A 515 -29.81 41.96 -64.14
CA GLU A 515 -29.91 43.28 -64.81
C GLU A 515 -28.94 43.29 -66.00
#